data_AF-A0A2S6RXE4-F1
#
_entry.id   AF-A0A2S6RXE4-F1
#
_cell.length_a   1.000
_cell.length_b   1.000
_cell.length_c   1.000
_cell.angle_alpha   90.00
_cell.angle_beta   90.00
_cell.angle_gamma   90.00
#
_symmetry.space_group_name_H-M   'P 1'
#
loop_
_entity.id
_entity.type
_entity.pdbx_description
1 polymer ?
#
loop_
_entity_poly.entity_id
_entity_poly.type
_entity_poly.pdbx_seq_one_letter_code
_entity_poly.pdbx_strand_id
1 'polypeptide(L)'
;VLGRGAVTILISDGLDRDAGNRLEREMERLHKSCRRLIWLNPLLRYAGFEAKSLGVRAMLPHVDDFRPVHNLESIAALAEALATDGPAFRRLIEGPQGGLSHGH
;
A
#
# COMPACT_ATOMS: atom_id res chain seq x y z
N VAL A 1 -4.31 -12.38 -15.53
CA VAL A 1 -3.68 -11.06 -15.78
C VAL A 1 -4.32 -10.07 -14.83
N LEU A 2 -3.55 -9.38 -13.99
CA LEU A 2 -4.05 -8.25 -13.18
C LEU A 2 -4.56 -7.16 -14.14
N GLY A 3 -5.77 -6.65 -13.92
CA GLY A 3 -6.36 -5.64 -14.79
C GLY A 3 -5.54 -4.34 -14.81
N ARG A 4 -5.66 -3.55 -15.89
CA ARG A 4 -4.91 -2.29 -16.15
C ARG A 4 -4.95 -1.19 -15.07
N GLY A 5 -5.61 -1.43 -13.93
CA GLY A 5 -5.73 -0.50 -12.81
C GLY A 5 -5.44 -1.10 -11.43
N ALA A 6 -4.92 -2.34 -11.35
CA ALA A 6 -4.69 -2.99 -10.08
C ALA A 6 -3.64 -2.25 -9.23
N VAL A 7 -3.99 -1.97 -7.97
CA VAL A 7 -3.04 -1.56 -6.94
C VAL A 7 -2.67 -2.81 -6.15
N THR A 8 -1.37 -3.11 -6.06
CA THR A 8 -0.85 -4.26 -5.33
C THR A 8 -0.23 -3.80 -4.03
N ILE A 9 -0.65 -4.37 -2.92
CA ILE A 9 -0.02 -4.19 -1.61
C ILE A 9 0.78 -5.46 -1.30
N LEU A 10 2.09 -5.31 -1.14
CA LEU A 10 3.01 -6.37 -0.72
C LEU A 10 3.37 -6.15 0.74
N ILE A 11 3.12 -7.13 1.60
CA ILE A 11 3.53 -7.09 3.01
C ILE A 11 4.64 -8.12 3.19
N SER A 12 5.86 -7.66 3.45
CA SER A 12 7.05 -8.52 3.57
C SER A 12 8.16 -7.78 4.30
N ASP A 13 9.04 -8.50 5.01
CA ASP A 13 10.23 -7.92 5.63
C ASP A 13 11.47 -7.91 4.70
N GLY A 14 11.39 -8.53 3.52
CA GLY A 14 12.45 -8.54 2.51
C GLY A 14 13.71 -9.29 2.93
N LEU A 15 13.62 -10.21 3.90
CA LEU A 15 14.78 -10.88 4.48
C LEU A 15 15.31 -12.08 3.67
N ASP A 16 14.84 -12.26 2.43
CA ASP A 16 15.31 -13.37 1.59
C ASP A 16 16.81 -13.22 1.26
N ARG A 17 17.59 -14.21 1.71
CA ARG A 17 19.05 -14.29 1.54
C ARG A 17 19.45 -14.97 0.24
N ASP A 18 18.54 -15.75 -0.36
CA ASP A 18 18.73 -16.45 -1.64
C ASP A 18 18.03 -15.73 -2.81
N ALA A 19 17.55 -14.51 -2.56
CA ALA A 19 16.80 -13.66 -3.48
C ALA A 19 17.36 -13.63 -4.92
N GLY A 20 18.68 -13.50 -5.06
CA GLY A 20 19.42 -13.58 -6.33
C GLY A 20 18.73 -12.88 -7.53
N ASN A 21 19.03 -13.36 -8.74
CA ASN A 21 18.44 -12.83 -9.98
C ASN A 21 16.97 -13.28 -10.19
N ARG A 22 16.44 -14.15 -9.33
CA ARG A 22 15.06 -14.67 -9.47
C ARG A 22 14.07 -13.72 -8.83
N LEU A 23 14.33 -13.24 -7.62
CA LEU A 23 13.45 -12.28 -6.95
C LEU A 23 13.33 -10.99 -7.77
N GLU A 24 14.45 -10.45 -8.26
CA GLU A 24 14.45 -9.24 -9.10
C GLU A 24 13.53 -9.38 -10.32
N ARG A 25 13.65 -10.49 -11.06
CA ARG A 25 12.81 -10.76 -12.25
C ARG A 25 11.33 -10.87 -11.91
N GLU A 26 10.99 -11.52 -10.81
CA GLU A 26 9.58 -11.64 -10.39
C GLU A 26 9.03 -10.31 -9.88
N MET A 27 9.85 -9.50 -9.19
CA MET A 27 9.47 -8.15 -8.78
C MET A 27 9.27 -7.21 -9.97
N GLU A 28 10.12 -7.29 -10.99
CA GLU A 28 9.97 -6.54 -12.24
C GLU A 28 8.65 -6.92 -12.96
N ARG A 29 8.35 -8.21 -13.05
CA ARG A 29 7.10 -8.72 -13.63
C ARG A 29 5.89 -8.23 -12.85
N LEU A 30 5.96 -8.28 -11.52
CA LEU A 30 4.89 -7.80 -10.64
C LEU A 30 4.65 -6.30 -10.85
N HIS A 31 5.71 -5.49 -10.84
CA HIS A 31 5.63 -4.05 -11.06
C HIS A 31 4.96 -3.72 -12.41
N LYS A 32 5.37 -4.40 -13.50
CA LYS A 32 4.76 -4.23 -14.84
C LYS A 32 3.30 -4.69 -14.93
N SER A 33 2.85 -5.53 -14.00
CA SER A 33 1.48 -6.08 -13.98
C SER A 33 0.49 -5.25 -13.17
N CYS A 34 0.96 -4.27 -12.39
CA CYS A 34 0.13 -3.40 -11.57
C CYS A 34 0.32 -1.94 -11.97
N ARG A 35 -0.65 -1.09 -11.63
CA ARG A 35 -0.52 0.36 -11.77
C ARG A 35 0.34 0.97 -10.67
N ARG A 36 0.36 0.33 -9.50
CA ARG A 36 1.09 0.79 -8.31
C ARG A 36 1.40 -0.41 -7.41
N LEU A 37 2.67 -0.55 -7.02
CA LEU A 37 3.15 -1.56 -6.08
C LEU A 37 3.59 -0.88 -4.78
N ILE A 38 2.84 -1.12 -3.71
CA ILE A 38 3.11 -0.58 -2.37
C ILE A 38 3.73 -1.70 -1.53
N TRP A 39 4.97 -1.53 -1.09
CA TRP A 39 5.63 -2.45 -0.17
C TRP A 39 5.56 -1.92 1.25
N LEU A 40 4.88 -2.70 2.08
CA LEU A 40 4.70 -2.48 3.49
C LEU A 40 5.64 -3.40 4.27
N ASN A 41 6.63 -2.83 4.96
CA ASN A 41 7.62 -3.58 5.72
C ASN A 41 7.33 -3.50 7.22
N PRO A 42 6.94 -4.62 7.87
CA PRO A 42 6.59 -4.65 9.29
C PRO A 42 7.81 -4.47 10.22
N LEU A 43 9.03 -4.64 9.72
CA LEU A 43 10.25 -4.54 10.52
C LEU A 43 10.87 -3.14 10.54
N LEU A 44 10.41 -2.21 9.70
CA LEU A 44 10.95 -0.85 9.62
C LEU A 44 10.88 -0.04 10.95
N ARG A 45 10.03 -0.45 11.89
CA ARG A 45 9.92 0.21 13.21
C ARG A 45 11.01 -0.19 14.20
N TYR A 46 11.76 -1.27 13.93
CA TYR A 46 12.83 -1.69 14.82
C TYR A 46 14.08 -0.85 14.52
N ALA A 47 14.61 -0.19 15.55
CA ALA A 47 15.75 0.73 15.44
C ALA A 47 17.04 0.11 14.85
N GLY A 48 17.10 -1.23 14.76
CA GLY A 48 18.20 -1.97 14.15
C GLY A 48 17.94 -2.47 12.72
N PHE A 49 16.85 -2.05 12.06
CA PHE A 49 16.62 -2.45 10.67
C PHE A 49 17.66 -1.79 9.76
N GLU A 50 18.53 -2.61 9.18
CA GLU A 50 19.44 -2.21 8.13
C GLU A 50 19.03 -2.90 6.82
N ALA A 51 18.86 -2.11 5.75
CA ALA A 51 18.56 -2.57 4.40
C ALA A 51 19.75 -3.28 3.73
N LYS A 52 20.37 -4.24 4.44
CA LYS A 52 21.57 -4.97 4.02
C LYS A 52 21.27 -6.33 3.39
N SER A 53 20.04 -6.84 3.47
CA SER A 53 19.68 -8.09 2.80
C SER A 53 19.70 -7.96 1.28
N LEU A 54 20.01 -9.06 0.59
CA LEU A 54 19.94 -9.14 -0.86
C LEU A 54 18.50 -8.93 -1.35
N GLY A 55 17.52 -9.50 -0.63
CA GLY A 55 16.10 -9.31 -0.91
C GLY A 55 15.66 -7.85 -0.93
N VAL A 56 16.01 -7.07 0.09
CA VAL A 56 15.66 -5.64 0.14
C VAL A 56 16.25 -4.90 -1.06
N ARG A 57 17.53 -5.14 -1.40
CA ARG A 57 18.17 -4.50 -2.55
C ARG A 57 17.53 -4.89 -3.88
N ALA A 58 17.10 -6.13 -4.04
CA ALA A 58 16.44 -6.61 -5.26
C ALA A 58 15.01 -6.06 -5.40
N MET A 59 14.31 -5.80 -4.30
CA MET A 59 12.92 -5.34 -4.33
C MET A 59 12.78 -3.82 -4.45
N LEU A 60 13.68 -3.06 -3.82
CA LEU A 60 13.61 -1.59 -3.75
C LEU A 60 13.44 -0.88 -5.11
N PRO A 61 14.11 -1.29 -6.20
CA PRO A 61 13.96 -0.63 -7.50
C PRO A 61 12.59 -0.82 -8.17
N HIS A 62 11.79 -1.77 -7.71
CA HIS A 62 10.54 -2.18 -8.37
C HIS A 62 9.27 -1.77 -7.60
N VAL A 63 9.42 -1.11 -6.45
CA VAL A 63 8.29 -0.65 -5.63
C VAL A 63 8.08 0.85 -5.83
N ASP A 64 6.82 1.28 -5.90
CA ASP A 64 6.47 2.70 -6.03
C ASP A 64 6.46 3.40 -4.66
N ASP A 65 6.04 2.66 -3.62
CA ASP A 65 6.02 3.13 -2.24
C ASP A 65 6.63 2.09 -1.32
N PHE A 66 7.53 2.52 -0.44
CA PHE A 66 8.10 1.71 0.64
C PHE A 66 7.77 2.35 1.99
N ARG A 67 6.95 1.68 2.81
CA ARG A 67 6.42 2.27 4.06
C ARG A 67 6.45 1.31 5.23
N PRO A 68 6.61 1.82 6.47
CA PRO A 68 6.41 1.01 7.67
C PRO A 68 4.94 0.61 7.83
N VAL A 69 4.70 -0.63 8.22
CA VAL A 69 3.38 -1.05 8.72
C VAL A 69 3.22 -0.53 10.14
N HIS A 70 2.42 0.51 10.30
CA HIS A 70 1.95 0.99 11.60
C HIS A 70 0.55 0.42 11.79
N ASN A 71 0.53 -0.75 12.44
CA ASN A 71 -0.62 -1.62 12.73
C ASN A 71 -1.21 -2.36 11.50
N LEU A 72 -1.26 -3.69 11.59
CA LEU A 72 -1.87 -4.58 10.59
C LEU A 72 -3.40 -4.36 10.51
N GLU A 73 -4.00 -3.87 11.60
CA GLU A 73 -5.42 -3.52 11.70
C GLU A 73 -5.87 -2.44 10.71
N SER A 74 -5.06 -1.41 10.46
CA SER A 74 -5.40 -0.32 9.52
C SER A 74 -5.34 -0.81 8.08
N ILE A 75 -4.49 -1.81 7.79
CA ILE A 75 -4.42 -2.45 6.48
C ILE A 75 -5.63 -3.38 6.29
N ALA A 76 -6.03 -4.11 7.33
CA ALA A 76 -7.26 -4.91 7.31
C ALA A 76 -8.49 -4.02 7.14
N ALA A 77 -8.58 -2.90 7.86
CA ALA A 77 -9.65 -1.92 7.70
C ALA A 77 -9.67 -1.28 6.29
N LEU A 78 -8.50 -1.00 5.71
CA LEU A 78 -8.41 -0.53 4.32
C LEU A 78 -8.86 -1.62 3.34
N ALA A 79 -8.48 -2.88 3.56
CA ALA A 79 -8.90 -4.00 2.73
C ALA A 79 -10.42 -4.23 2.82
N GLU A 80 -11.02 -4.13 4.00
CA GLU A 80 -12.48 -4.18 4.17
C GLU A 80 -13.20 -3.04 3.44
N ALA A 81 -12.66 -1.82 3.55
CA ALA A 81 -13.19 -0.65 2.83
C ALA A 81 -13.10 -0.81 1.30
N LEU A 82 -12.07 -1.50 0.80
CA LEU A 82 -11.89 -1.77 -0.63
C LEU A 82 -12.66 -3.00 -1.12
N ALA A 83 -12.94 -3.98 -0.25
CA ALA A 83 -13.70 -5.19 -0.58
C ALA A 83 -15.22 -4.95 -0.62
N THR A 84 -15.68 -3.85 -0.03
CA THR A 84 -17.07 -3.43 -0.11
C THR A 84 -17.24 -2.61 -1.39
N ASP A 85 -17.83 -3.19 -2.45
CA ASP A 85 -18.18 -2.50 -3.71
C ASP A 85 -19.30 -1.44 -3.49
N GLY A 86 -19.00 -0.40 -2.73
CA GLY A 86 -19.87 0.75 -2.47
C GLY A 86 -19.30 2.03 -3.08
N PRO A 87 -20.13 2.90 -3.68
CA PRO A 87 -19.65 4.13 -4.31
C PRO A 87 -18.85 4.96 -3.30
N ALA A 88 -17.63 5.30 -3.71
CA ALA A 88 -16.67 6.08 -2.93
C ALA A 88 -17.35 7.24 -2.20
N PHE A 89 -17.13 7.27 -0.88
CA PHE A 89 -17.57 8.28 0.06
C PHE A 89 -17.40 9.70 -0.52
N ARG A 90 -18.48 10.21 -1.14
CA ARG A 90 -18.57 11.55 -1.70
C ARG A 90 -19.67 12.32 -0.99
N ARG A 91 -19.48 12.55 0.31
CA ARG A 91 -20.08 13.66 1.06
C ARG A 91 -19.54 13.62 2.49
N LEU A 92 -18.77 14.64 2.89
CA LEU A 92 -18.82 15.25 4.24
C LEU A 92 -17.97 16.54 4.33
N ILE A 93 -17.79 17.29 3.23
CA ILE A 93 -17.31 18.68 3.31
C ILE A 93 -18.22 19.58 2.47
N GLU A 94 -19.51 19.59 2.79
CA GLU A 94 -20.40 20.70 2.45
C GLU A 94 -21.33 20.90 3.65
N GLY A 95 -20.90 21.74 4.59
CA GLY A 95 -21.81 22.30 5.58
C GLY A 95 -22.57 23.45 4.90
N PRO A 96 -23.92 23.44 4.85
CA PRO A 96 -24.66 24.60 4.40
C PRO A 96 -24.79 25.56 5.58
N GLN A 97 -23.89 26.54 5.68
CA GLN A 97 -24.15 27.75 6.44
C GLN A 97 -24.55 28.86 5.46
N GLY A 98 -25.82 28.79 5.05
CA GLY A 98 -26.53 29.85 4.33
C GLY A 98 -27.97 29.83 4.85
N GLY A 99 -28.29 30.79 5.72
CA GLY A 99 -29.50 30.77 6.55
C GLY A 99 -30.80 31.12 5.83
N LEU A 100 -31.86 31.28 6.64
CA LEU A 100 -32.91 32.31 6.54
C LEU A 100 -33.91 32.14 7.70
N SER A 101 -34.43 33.29 8.15
CA SER A 101 -35.39 33.57 9.21
C SER A 101 -36.65 32.68 9.29
N HIS A 102 -37.26 32.65 10.49
CA HIS A 102 -38.67 32.94 10.89
C HIS A 102 -38.76 32.47 12.36
N GLY A 103 -39.01 33.28 13.38
CA GLY A 103 -40.13 34.20 13.51
C GLY A 103 -41.34 33.44 14.06
N HIS A 104 -41.41 33.27 15.39
CA HIS A 104 -42.61 33.38 16.23
C HIS A 104 -42.24 33.28 17.71
#